data_AF-A0A7U9XK00-F1
#
_entry.id   AF-A0A7U9XK00-F1
#
_cell.length_a   1.000
_cell.length_b   1.000
_cell.length_c   1.000
_cell.angle_alpha   90.00
_cell.angle_beta   90.00
_cell.angle_gamma   90.00
#
_symmetry.space_group_name_H-M   'P 1'
#
loop_
_entity.id
_entity.type
_entity.pdbx_description
1 polymer ?
#
loop_
_entity_poly.entity_id
_entity_poly.type
_entity_poly.pdbx_seq_one_letter_code
_entity_poly.pdbx_strand_id
1 'polypeptide(L)'
;MILLIVDTQNLIMTNDLYEFEIFVYRIKTLIKEARNNGIEVIYVRHDDGAGQKLTKGALGYEIYEEFQPMPNERIFDKNVNSAFKDTGLLDYLHEKDEDTIIIVGLQTDYCIDATVKCGFEHGLKMIVPANTNSTLDNAYMTAEKSYRYYNEFMWNGRYAECISFEKTLELMNR
;
A
#
# COMPACT_ATOMS: atom_id res chain seq x y z
N MET A 1 -8.08 13.41 -0.60
CA MET A 1 -7.20 12.25 -0.86
C MET A 1 -6.92 11.50 0.43
N ILE A 2 -6.57 10.22 0.32
CA ILE A 2 -6.19 9.33 1.44
C ILE A 2 -4.83 8.68 1.16
N LEU A 3 -4.06 8.41 2.23
CA LEU A 3 -2.89 7.52 2.17
C LEU A 3 -3.30 6.10 2.59
N LEU A 4 -3.27 5.16 1.66
CA LEU A 4 -3.59 3.75 1.88
C LEU A 4 -2.32 2.89 1.96
N ILE A 5 -2.11 2.25 3.10
CA ILE A 5 -0.94 1.43 3.40
C ILE A 5 -1.36 -0.03 3.43
N VAL A 6 -0.87 -0.82 2.47
CA VAL A 6 -1.31 -2.21 2.25
C VAL A 6 -0.25 -3.20 2.69
N ASP A 7 -0.62 -4.10 3.60
CA ASP A 7 0.12 -5.30 3.98
C ASP A 7 1.58 -5.08 4.40
N THR A 8 1.89 -3.95 5.03
CA THR A 8 3.23 -3.72 5.62
C THR A 8 3.32 -4.41 6.98
N GLN A 9 3.17 -5.73 7.03
CA GLN A 9 3.14 -6.54 8.24
C GLN A 9 4.50 -7.21 8.51
N ASN A 10 4.81 -7.47 9.78
CA ASN A 10 6.11 -7.96 10.24
C ASN A 10 6.62 -9.20 9.49
N LEU A 11 5.73 -10.12 9.11
CA LEU A 11 6.14 -11.37 8.45
C LEU A 11 6.84 -11.14 7.10
N ILE A 12 6.39 -10.13 6.35
CA ILE A 12 6.80 -9.91 4.95
C ILE A 12 7.64 -8.64 4.76
N MET A 13 7.93 -7.93 5.85
CA MET A 13 8.86 -6.80 5.90
C MET A 13 10.28 -7.31 6.16
N THR A 14 10.90 -7.92 5.16
CA THR A 14 12.27 -8.46 5.24
C THR A 14 13.26 -7.62 4.44
N ASN A 15 14.54 -7.70 4.81
CA ASN A 15 15.63 -6.98 4.12
C ASN A 15 15.88 -7.44 2.68
N ASP A 16 15.25 -8.53 2.25
CA ASP A 16 15.36 -9.05 0.88
C ASP A 16 14.47 -8.28 -0.11
N LEU A 17 13.56 -7.42 0.39
CA LEU A 17 12.73 -6.54 -0.43
C LEU A 17 13.58 -5.58 -1.25
N TYR A 18 13.19 -5.39 -2.51
CA TYR A 18 13.83 -4.40 -3.39
C TYR A 18 13.85 -3.01 -2.75
N GLU A 19 15.05 -2.43 -2.64
CA GLU A 19 15.29 -1.11 -2.05
C GLU A 19 14.68 -0.93 -0.65
N PHE A 20 14.75 -1.97 0.21
CA PHE A 20 14.10 -2.00 1.52
C PHE A 20 14.28 -0.70 2.35
N GLU A 21 15.51 -0.19 2.46
CA GLU A 21 15.78 1.03 3.24
C GLU A 21 15.08 2.27 2.64
N ILE A 22 15.10 2.42 1.31
CA ILE A 22 14.43 3.53 0.62
C ILE A 22 12.90 3.39 0.76
N PHE A 23 12.39 2.17 0.60
CA PHE A 23 10.98 1.83 0.77
C PHE A 23 10.47 2.21 2.16
N VAL A 24 11.18 1.80 3.22
CA VAL A 24 10.85 2.13 4.60
C VAL A 24 10.91 3.64 4.83
N TYR A 25 12.00 4.29 4.41
CA TYR A 25 12.17 5.73 4.57
C TYR A 25 11.03 6.53 3.92
N ARG A 26 10.65 6.18 2.68
CA ARG A 26 9.62 6.90 1.93
C ARG A 26 8.23 6.69 2.52
N ILE A 27 7.86 5.47 2.91
CA ILE A 27 6.57 5.23 3.57
C ILE A 27 6.47 5.99 4.89
N LYS A 28 7.51 5.95 5.75
CA LYS A 28 7.53 6.73 7.00
C LYS A 28 7.32 8.22 6.76
N THR A 29 7.94 8.73 5.71
CA THR A 29 7.84 10.14 5.35
C THR A 29 6.42 10.47 4.88
N LEU A 30 5.81 9.65 4.03
CA LEU A 30 4.42 9.86 3.61
C LEU A 30 3.45 9.77 4.77
N ILE A 31 3.62 8.81 5.69
CA ILE A 31 2.81 8.72 6.91
C ILE A 31 2.90 10.03 7.70
N LYS A 32 4.12 10.53 7.92
CA LYS A 32 4.35 11.78 8.65
C LYS A 32 3.70 12.97 7.95
N GLU A 33 3.90 13.12 6.65
CA GLU A 33 3.34 14.24 5.89
C GLU A 33 1.83 14.15 5.76
N ALA A 34 1.25 12.95 5.68
CA ALA A 34 -0.20 12.77 5.68
C ALA A 34 -0.79 13.30 6.99
N ARG A 35 -0.22 12.87 8.12
CA ARG A 35 -0.63 13.33 9.46
C ARG A 35 -0.48 14.84 9.62
N ASN A 36 0.62 15.43 9.16
CA ASN A 36 0.87 16.87 9.26
C ASN A 36 -0.16 17.70 8.47
N ASN A 37 -0.61 17.18 7.33
CA ASN A 37 -1.51 17.89 6.42
C ASN A 37 -2.98 17.47 6.57
N GLY A 38 -3.30 16.67 7.59
CA GLY A 38 -4.68 16.21 7.83
C GLY A 38 -5.21 15.23 6.78
N ILE A 39 -4.33 14.62 5.99
CA ILE A 39 -4.67 13.52 5.07
C ILE A 39 -4.85 12.27 5.92
N GLU A 40 -6.00 11.62 5.78
CA GLU A 40 -6.28 10.41 6.54
C GLU A 40 -5.36 9.26 6.11
N VAL A 41 -4.77 8.60 7.11
CA VAL A 41 -3.94 7.40 6.92
C VAL A 41 -4.80 6.18 7.23
N ILE A 42 -4.92 5.29 6.25
CA ILE A 42 -5.67 4.04 6.36
C ILE A 42 -4.71 2.88 6.13
N TYR A 43 -4.84 1.87 6.99
CA TYR A 43 -4.07 0.65 6.89
C TYR A 43 -4.96 -0.49 6.42
N VAL A 44 -4.35 -1.39 5.67
CA VAL A 44 -4.94 -2.68 5.28
C VAL A 44 -3.98 -3.77 5.71
N ARG A 45 -4.49 -4.81 6.36
CA ARG A 45 -3.71 -5.99 6.77
C ARG A 45 -4.29 -7.24 6.15
N HIS A 46 -3.42 -8.13 5.73
CA HIS A 46 -3.82 -9.45 5.27
C HIS A 46 -3.93 -10.42 6.45
N ASP A 47 -4.98 -11.24 6.43
CA ASP A 47 -5.17 -12.37 7.32
C ASP A 47 -5.34 -13.65 6.48
N ASP A 48 -4.33 -14.52 6.52
CA ASP A 48 -4.32 -15.83 5.84
C ASP A 48 -5.25 -16.86 6.52
N GLY A 49 -5.85 -16.50 7.66
CA GLY A 49 -6.77 -17.34 8.43
C GLY A 49 -6.10 -18.13 9.56
N ALA A 50 -6.94 -18.71 10.41
CA ALA A 50 -6.53 -19.34 11.66
C ALA A 50 -5.44 -20.40 11.46
N GLY A 51 -4.37 -20.29 12.26
CA GLY A 51 -3.22 -21.22 12.24
C GLY A 51 -2.10 -20.85 11.28
N GLN A 52 -2.26 -19.80 10.47
CA GLN A 52 -1.22 -19.30 9.58
C GLN A 52 -0.23 -18.35 10.28
N LYS A 53 0.89 -18.04 9.62
CA LYS A 53 1.89 -17.10 10.18
C LYS A 53 1.47 -15.64 10.08
N LEU A 54 0.61 -15.32 9.11
CA LEU A 54 0.03 -13.99 8.89
C LEU A 54 -1.44 -14.00 9.28
N THR A 55 -1.72 -14.27 10.55
CA THR A 55 -3.09 -14.26 11.11
C THR A 55 -3.09 -13.64 12.49
N LYS A 56 -4.24 -13.09 12.90
CA LYS A 56 -4.37 -12.40 14.19
C LYS A 56 -3.84 -13.23 15.36
N GLY A 57 -2.97 -12.61 16.16
CA GLY A 57 -2.31 -13.24 17.29
C GLY A 57 -0.97 -13.92 16.98
N ALA A 58 -0.62 -14.09 15.70
CA ALA A 58 0.73 -14.49 15.29
C ALA A 58 1.68 -13.28 15.30
N LEU A 59 2.96 -13.52 15.60
CA LEU A 59 3.99 -12.46 15.65
C LEU A 59 4.13 -11.69 14.32
N GLY A 60 3.93 -12.37 13.20
CA GLY A 60 4.07 -11.81 11.87
C GLY A 60 2.91 -10.91 11.43
N TYR A 61 1.78 -10.90 12.16
CA TYR A 61 0.53 -10.28 11.72
C TYR A 61 0.47 -8.77 11.93
N GLU A 62 1.13 -8.26 12.96
CA GLU A 62 1.04 -6.82 13.25
C GLU A 62 1.76 -6.00 12.18
N ILE A 63 1.29 -4.76 11.99
CA ILE A 63 1.93 -3.78 11.12
C ILE A 63 3.38 -3.57 11.59
N TYR A 64 4.27 -3.35 10.64
CA TYR A 64 5.67 -3.08 10.89
C TYR A 64 5.86 -1.94 11.89
N GLU A 65 6.78 -2.11 12.83
CA GLU A 65 6.95 -1.21 13.98
C GLU A 65 7.15 0.26 13.57
N GLU A 66 7.85 0.52 12.46
CA GLU A 66 8.13 1.87 12.00
C GLU A 66 6.94 2.55 11.31
N PHE A 67 5.89 1.80 10.99
CA PHE A 67 4.68 2.29 10.33
C PHE A 67 3.45 2.23 11.24
N GLN A 68 3.62 2.00 12.54
CA GLN A 68 2.51 1.73 13.46
C GLN A 68 1.37 2.77 13.35
N PRO A 69 0.10 2.29 13.28
CA PRO A 69 -1.05 3.17 13.29
C PRO A 69 -1.17 3.94 14.60
N MET A 70 -1.67 5.17 14.52
CA MET A 70 -2.15 5.91 15.69
C MET A 70 -3.52 5.36 16.16
N PRO A 71 -3.90 5.55 17.44
CA PRO A 71 -5.15 5.01 17.99
C PRO A 71 -6.44 5.39 17.25
N ASN A 72 -6.42 6.48 16.48
CA ASN A 72 -7.54 6.99 15.71
C ASN A 72 -7.45 6.68 14.20
N GLU A 73 -6.39 6.02 13.74
CA GLU A 73 -6.24 5.62 12.34
C GLU A 73 -6.92 4.27 12.10
N ARG A 74 -7.50 4.11 10.91
CA ARG A 74 -8.31 2.94 10.58
C ARG A 74 -7.46 1.80 10.07
N ILE A 75 -7.85 0.59 10.44
CA ILE A 75 -7.28 -0.66 9.92
C ILE A 75 -8.42 -1.50 9.36
N PHE A 76 -8.29 -1.93 8.11
CA PHE A 76 -9.16 -2.89 7.46
C PHE A 76 -8.42 -4.22 7.28
N ASP A 77 -9.00 -5.31 7.76
CA ASP A 77 -8.43 -6.63 7.57
C ASP A 77 -9.03 -7.27 6.30
N LYS A 78 -8.22 -7.99 5.50
CA LYS A 78 -8.64 -8.64 4.25
C LYS A 78 -8.14 -10.06 4.15
N ASN A 79 -8.85 -10.91 3.42
CA ASN A 79 -8.49 -12.32 3.19
C ASN A 79 -8.13 -12.66 1.74
N VAL A 80 -8.15 -11.67 0.84
CA VAL A 80 -7.70 -11.80 -0.56
C VAL A 80 -6.76 -10.66 -0.93
N ASN A 81 -6.17 -10.69 -2.13
CA ASN A 81 -5.14 -9.71 -2.51
C ASN A 81 -5.68 -8.27 -2.59
N SER A 82 -6.85 -8.06 -3.20
CA SER A 82 -7.47 -6.74 -3.31
C SER A 82 -7.92 -6.22 -1.94
N ALA A 83 -7.54 -4.98 -1.62
CA ALA A 83 -7.94 -4.30 -0.39
C ALA A 83 -9.43 -3.99 -0.26
N PHE A 84 -10.19 -4.10 -1.35
CA PHE A 84 -11.61 -3.70 -1.39
C PHE A 84 -12.57 -4.86 -1.16
N LYS A 85 -12.16 -6.09 -1.47
CA LYS A 85 -13.07 -7.24 -1.50
C LYS A 85 -13.46 -7.65 -0.07
N ASP A 86 -14.74 -7.42 0.24
CA ASP A 86 -15.39 -7.81 1.51
C ASP A 86 -14.73 -7.20 2.77
N THR A 87 -14.05 -6.05 2.63
CA THR A 87 -13.37 -5.35 3.74
C THR A 87 -14.19 -4.18 4.31
N GLY A 88 -15.12 -3.65 3.52
CA GLY A 88 -15.82 -2.38 3.82
C GLY A 88 -15.01 -1.12 3.48
N LEU A 89 -13.78 -1.26 2.96
CA LEU A 89 -12.95 -0.10 2.58
C LEU A 89 -13.62 0.73 1.49
N LEU A 90 -14.17 0.09 0.44
CA LEU A 90 -14.78 0.82 -0.67
C LEU A 90 -16.02 1.61 -0.23
N ASP A 91 -16.88 0.98 0.59
CA ASP A 91 -18.07 1.64 1.14
C ASP A 91 -17.67 2.84 2.00
N TYR A 92 -16.64 2.70 2.83
CA TYR A 92 -16.09 3.79 3.64
C TYR A 92 -15.59 4.97 2.80
N LEU A 93 -14.89 4.69 1.68
CA LEU A 93 -14.42 5.73 0.77
C LEU A 93 -15.59 6.46 0.09
N HIS A 94 -16.62 5.72 -0.34
CA HIS A 94 -17.82 6.30 -0.94
C HIS A 94 -18.61 7.17 0.05
N GLU A 95 -18.77 6.73 1.31
CA GLU A 95 -19.45 7.51 2.35
C GLU A 95 -18.74 8.86 2.62
N LYS A 96 -17.44 8.93 2.35
CA LYS A 96 -16.62 10.13 2.52
C LYS A 96 -16.55 11.03 1.29
N ASP A 97 -17.12 10.61 0.16
CA ASP A 97 -16.94 11.26 -1.13
C ASP A 97 -15.45 11.41 -1.50
N GLU A 98 -14.65 10.39 -1.17
CA GLU A 98 -13.21 10.38 -1.45
C GLU A 98 -12.89 9.43 -2.60
N ASP A 99 -12.30 9.98 -3.66
CA ASP A 99 -11.96 9.24 -4.87
C ASP A 99 -10.45 9.10 -5.10
N THR A 100 -9.60 9.81 -4.35
CA THR A 100 -8.17 9.90 -4.64
C THR A 100 -7.34 9.16 -3.60
N ILE A 101 -6.65 8.11 -4.04
CA ILE A 101 -5.89 7.21 -3.18
C ILE A 101 -4.40 7.24 -3.54
N ILE A 102 -3.57 7.66 -2.58
CA ILE A 102 -2.13 7.41 -2.61
C ILE A 102 -1.90 6.02 -2.01
N ILE A 103 -1.48 5.05 -2.81
CA ILE A 103 -1.29 3.66 -2.35
C ILE A 103 0.19 3.32 -2.20
N VAL A 104 0.53 2.70 -1.07
CA VAL A 104 1.87 2.21 -0.74
C VAL A 104 1.79 0.83 -0.07
N GLY A 105 2.87 0.07 -0.07
CA GLY A 105 2.99 -1.17 0.70
C GLY A 105 3.43 -2.39 -0.10
N LEU A 106 2.95 -3.57 0.28
CA LEU A 106 3.45 -4.86 -0.22
C LEU A 106 2.33 -5.78 -0.70
N GLN A 107 2.62 -6.77 -1.54
CA GLN A 107 3.76 -6.81 -2.47
C GLN A 107 3.35 -6.23 -3.82
N THR A 108 4.30 -5.65 -4.55
CA THR A 108 4.11 -5.01 -5.87
C THR A 108 3.25 -5.87 -6.80
N ASP A 109 3.65 -7.12 -7.02
CA ASP A 109 3.08 -8.06 -7.99
C ASP A 109 1.93 -8.92 -7.43
N TYR A 110 1.47 -8.62 -6.21
CA TYR A 110 0.34 -9.28 -5.56
C TYR A 110 -0.71 -8.27 -5.09
N CYS A 111 -0.71 -7.92 -3.81
CA CYS A 111 -1.76 -7.11 -3.19
C CYS A 111 -1.78 -5.68 -3.71
N ILE A 112 -0.63 -5.10 -4.03
CA ILE A 112 -0.57 -3.75 -4.63
C ILE A 112 -1.15 -3.79 -6.04
N ASP A 113 -0.73 -4.72 -6.90
CA ASP A 113 -1.30 -4.85 -8.26
C ASP A 113 -2.83 -5.06 -8.24
N ALA A 114 -3.29 -6.00 -7.41
CA ALA A 114 -4.72 -6.27 -7.28
C ALA A 114 -5.50 -5.04 -6.81
N THR A 115 -4.96 -4.32 -5.81
CA THR A 115 -5.62 -3.14 -5.26
C THR A 115 -5.59 -1.96 -6.24
N VAL A 116 -4.48 -1.72 -6.95
CA VAL A 116 -4.40 -0.68 -7.99
C VAL A 116 -5.43 -0.93 -9.08
N LYS A 117 -5.51 -2.16 -9.60
CA LYS A 117 -6.45 -2.50 -10.68
C LYS A 117 -7.91 -2.44 -10.23
N CYS A 118 -8.24 -2.97 -9.05
CA CYS A 118 -9.60 -2.88 -8.51
C CYS A 118 -9.98 -1.44 -8.16
N GLY A 119 -9.05 -0.63 -7.65
CA GLY A 119 -9.31 0.79 -7.38
C GLY A 119 -9.66 1.54 -8.66
N PHE A 120 -8.89 1.32 -9.73
CA PHE A 120 -9.21 1.83 -11.06
C PHE A 120 -10.57 1.35 -11.58
N GLU A 121 -10.88 0.06 -11.42
CA GLU A 121 -12.18 -0.53 -11.81
C GLU A 121 -13.36 0.15 -11.11
N HIS A 122 -13.18 0.53 -9.84
CA HIS A 122 -14.18 1.26 -9.05
C HIS A 122 -14.18 2.79 -9.28
N GLY A 123 -13.36 3.29 -10.22
CA GLY A 123 -13.32 4.72 -10.57
C GLY A 123 -12.48 5.57 -9.63
N LEU A 124 -11.70 4.96 -8.73
CA LEU A 124 -10.79 5.70 -7.86
C LEU A 124 -9.57 6.19 -8.66
N LYS A 125 -9.16 7.43 -8.38
CA LYS A 125 -7.89 7.98 -8.84
C LYS A 125 -6.74 7.37 -8.01
N MET A 126 -6.05 6.40 -8.58
CA MET A 126 -4.91 5.75 -7.96
C MET A 126 -3.61 6.51 -8.24
N ILE A 127 -2.84 6.81 -7.20
CA ILE A 127 -1.51 7.42 -7.25
C ILE A 127 -0.51 6.46 -6.61
N VAL A 128 0.56 6.14 -7.32
CA VAL A 128 1.64 5.26 -6.82
C VAL A 128 2.94 6.05 -6.76
N PRO A 129 3.40 6.45 -5.56
CA PRO A 129 4.67 7.13 -5.40
C PRO A 129 5.86 6.21 -5.68
N ALA A 130 6.90 6.72 -6.34
CA ALA A 130 8.12 5.97 -6.61
C ALA A 130 8.73 5.36 -5.33
N ASN A 131 9.18 4.12 -5.40
CA ASN A 131 9.80 3.32 -4.33
C ASN A 131 8.97 3.29 -3.04
N THR A 132 7.65 3.17 -3.17
CA THR A 132 6.73 2.96 -2.03
C THR A 132 5.92 1.68 -2.15
N ASN A 133 6.29 0.83 -3.11
CA ASN A 133 5.93 -0.57 -3.16
C ASN A 133 7.20 -1.40 -3.37
N SER A 134 7.20 -2.63 -2.90
CA SER A 134 8.32 -3.55 -3.06
C SER A 134 7.86 -5.00 -3.17
N THR A 135 8.77 -5.87 -3.59
CA THR A 135 8.57 -7.31 -3.72
C THR A 135 9.92 -8.02 -3.64
N LEU A 136 9.92 -9.34 -3.83
CA LEU A 136 11.07 -10.23 -3.83
C LEU A 136 11.35 -10.79 -5.23
N ASP A 137 12.55 -11.33 -5.42
CA ASP A 137 12.85 -12.14 -6.60
C ASP A 137 11.89 -13.33 -6.67
N ASN A 138 11.46 -13.67 -7.87
CA ASN A 138 10.66 -14.87 -8.14
C ASN A 138 11.27 -15.70 -9.27
N ALA A 139 10.62 -16.79 -9.65
CA ALA A 139 11.13 -17.71 -10.67
C ALA A 139 11.28 -17.08 -12.08
N TYR A 140 10.68 -15.93 -12.33
CA TYR A 140 10.59 -15.30 -13.65
C TYR A 140 11.28 -13.94 -13.73
N MET A 141 11.25 -13.15 -12.65
CA MET A 141 11.76 -11.78 -12.60
C MET A 141 12.47 -11.50 -11.29
N THR A 142 13.50 -10.66 -11.36
CA THR A 142 14.07 -10.04 -10.17
C THR A 142 13.09 -9.02 -9.58
N ALA A 143 13.21 -8.72 -8.29
CA ALA A 143 12.38 -7.76 -7.60
C ALA A 143 12.43 -6.36 -8.25
N GLU A 144 13.62 -5.93 -8.70
CA GLU A 144 13.79 -4.70 -9.48
C GLU A 144 12.98 -4.77 -10.79
N LYS A 145 13.08 -5.87 -11.55
CA LYS A 145 12.34 -6.02 -12.81
C LYS A 145 10.84 -6.02 -12.58
N SER A 146 10.36 -6.69 -11.54
CA SER A 146 8.96 -6.65 -11.12
C SER A 146 8.53 -5.22 -10.79
N TYR A 147 9.28 -4.53 -9.92
CA TYR A 147 9.02 -3.13 -9.58
C TYR A 147 8.90 -2.26 -10.83
N ARG A 148 9.89 -2.32 -11.74
CA ARG A 148 9.90 -1.51 -12.96
C ARG A 148 8.77 -1.87 -13.91
N TYR A 149 8.51 -3.16 -14.12
CA TYR A 149 7.43 -3.62 -14.98
C TYR A 149 6.07 -3.07 -14.52
N TYR A 150 5.79 -3.13 -13.22
CA TYR A 150 4.53 -2.66 -12.69
C TYR A 150 4.44 -1.12 -12.65
N ASN A 151 5.45 -0.45 -12.11
CA ASN A 151 5.44 1.00 -11.91
C ASN A 151 5.70 1.81 -13.17
N GLU A 152 6.53 1.34 -14.11
CA GLU A 152 6.90 2.10 -15.31
C GLU A 152 6.05 1.74 -16.52
N PHE A 153 5.50 0.52 -16.57
CA PHE A 153 4.78 0.01 -17.75
C PHE A 153 3.32 -0.38 -17.47
N MET A 154 3.07 -1.29 -16.53
CA MET A 154 1.73 -1.85 -16.34
C MET A 154 0.74 -0.80 -15.82
N TRP A 155 1.09 -0.10 -14.74
CA TRP A 155 0.19 0.81 -14.05
C TRP A 155 0.18 2.21 -14.65
N ASN A 156 1.36 2.76 -14.96
CA ASN A 156 1.49 4.18 -15.27
C ASN A 156 0.72 4.59 -16.53
N GLY A 157 -0.19 5.54 -16.39
CA GLY A 157 -1.02 6.05 -17.47
C GLY A 157 -2.14 5.10 -17.90
N ARG A 158 -2.27 3.93 -17.27
CA ARG A 158 -3.36 2.98 -17.51
C ARG A 158 -4.26 2.76 -16.30
N TYR A 159 -3.68 2.36 -15.18
CA TYR A 159 -4.40 2.05 -13.94
C TYR A 159 -4.13 3.07 -12.83
N ALA A 160 -2.96 3.73 -12.86
CA ALA A 160 -2.57 4.72 -11.86
C ALA A 160 -1.68 5.82 -12.46
N GLU A 161 -1.57 6.94 -11.73
CA GLU A 161 -0.50 7.92 -11.91
C GLU A 161 0.71 7.48 -11.08
N CYS A 162 1.72 6.91 -11.73
CA CYS A 162 2.99 6.58 -11.08
C CYS A 162 3.92 7.79 -11.15
N ILE A 163 4.16 8.44 -10.00
CA ILE A 163 4.83 9.74 -9.93
C ILE A 163 6.05 9.71 -9.02
N SER A 164 6.91 10.72 -9.15
CA SER A 164 8.06 10.83 -8.25
C SER A 164 7.63 11.04 -6.81
N PHE A 165 8.51 10.66 -5.89
CA PHE A 165 8.28 10.82 -4.47
C PHE A 165 8.09 12.31 -4.10
N GLU A 166 8.92 13.19 -4.65
CA GLU A 166 8.86 14.64 -4.44
C GLU A 166 7.54 15.21 -4.94
N LYS A 167 7.05 14.72 -6.11
CA LYS A 167 5.77 15.17 -6.65
C LYS A 167 4.60 14.77 -5.75
N THR A 168 4.70 13.60 -5.11
CA THR A 168 3.71 13.15 -4.13
C THR A 168 3.69 14.08 -2.93
N LEU A 169 4.85 14.46 -2.39
CA LEU A 169 4.94 15.41 -1.27
C LEU A 169 4.34 16.77 -1.65
N GLU A 170 4.57 17.27 -2.87
CA GLU A 170 3.93 18.50 -3.37
C GLU A 170 2.41 18.39 -3.42
N LEU A 171 1.86 17.23 -3.75
CA LEU A 171 0.40 17.01 -3.79
C LEU A 171 -0.21 16.98 -2.39
N MET A 172 0.51 16.41 -1.42
CA MET A 172 0.03 16.30 -0.03
C MET A 172 0.04 17.63 0.73
N ASN A 173 0.81 18.61 0.26
CA ASN A 173 0.94 19.94 0.87
C ASN A 173 -0.03 20.99 0.29
N ARG A 174 -0.93 20.60 -0.61
CA ARG A 174 -1.91 21.50 -1.25
C ARG A 174 -3.27 21.36 -0.61
#